data_AF-A8ZSU6-F1
#
_entry.id   AF-A8ZSU6-F1
#
_cell.length_a   1.000
_cell.length_b   1.000
_cell.length_c   1.000
_cell.angle_alpha   90.00
_cell.angle_beta   90.00
_cell.angle_gamma   90.00
#
_symmetry.space_group_name_H-M   'P 1'
#
loop_
_entity.id
_entity.type
_entity.pdbx_description
1 polymer ?
#
loop_
_entity_poly.entity_id
_entity_poly.type
_entity_poly.pdbx_seq_one_letter_code
_entity_poly.pdbx_strand_id
1 'polypeptide(L)'
;MAEEEKGRKTKPEPPEAAGRGYVFTVPDLVAREFVAILLALIVLCVWSIEIDAPLRAMADPNWTENPAKAPWYFVGLQELLVYFDPWIAGVVVPGIIMVGLMVIPYIDTNPRGVGVYNFKDRKFAVSMFMIGYTMWFVLIVIGEFFRGPNWHFYWPWESWETEKLAEEQLVNIPNTLGYALMGAYVALGFIRLPAFIRQGRHREPGFLIRYATTVMLFLLMFGVIIKIVLRLFFHVKYIIATPYFSI
;
A
#
# COMPACT_ATOMS: atom_id res chain seq x y z
N MET A 1 67.71 21.00 13.64
CA MET A 1 66.45 21.28 14.33
C MET A 1 65.34 20.87 13.39
N ALA A 2 64.78 19.70 13.64
CA ALA A 2 63.60 19.19 12.95
C ALA A 2 62.38 19.79 13.66
N GLU A 3 61.61 20.63 12.97
CA GLU A 3 60.30 21.05 13.44
C GLU A 3 59.23 20.46 12.52
N GLU A 4 58.36 19.70 13.17
CA GLU A 4 57.16 19.10 12.62
C GLU A 4 56.26 20.18 12.00
N GLU A 5 56.21 20.27 10.68
CA GLU A 5 55.03 20.80 9.99
C GLU A 5 53.92 19.74 10.09
N LYS A 6 53.33 19.70 11.28
CA LYS A 6 52.14 18.91 11.60
C LYS A 6 51.04 19.40 10.66
N GLY A 7 50.77 18.61 9.62
CA GLY A 7 49.69 18.83 8.66
C GLY A 7 48.37 19.07 9.40
N ARG A 8 48.05 20.36 9.58
CA ARG A 8 46.77 20.80 10.11
C ARG A 8 45.75 20.37 9.06
N LYS A 9 45.06 19.25 9.33
CA LYS A 9 43.81 18.90 8.65
C LYS A 9 42.82 20.02 8.98
N THR A 10 42.90 21.12 8.24
CA THR A 10 41.84 22.11 8.18
C THR A 10 40.61 21.33 7.71
N LYS A 11 39.61 21.21 8.60
CA LYS A 11 38.29 20.78 8.15
C LYS A 11 37.96 21.65 6.93
N PRO A 12 37.58 21.07 5.79
CA PRO A 12 37.17 21.89 4.66
C PRO A 12 36.12 22.85 5.19
N GLU A 13 36.34 24.16 4.99
CA GLU A 13 35.34 25.14 5.36
C GLU A 13 34.04 24.75 4.66
N PRO A 14 32.91 24.75 5.38
CA PRO A 14 31.67 24.35 4.76
C PRO A 14 31.44 25.30 3.58
N PRO A 15 31.12 24.76 2.38
CA PRO A 15 30.83 25.59 1.23
C PRO A 15 29.78 26.63 1.65
N GLU A 16 29.75 27.78 1.00
CA GLU A 16 28.86 28.94 1.24
C GLU A 16 27.36 28.59 1.50
N ALA A 17 26.97 27.35 1.19
CA ALA A 17 25.76 26.66 1.63
C ALA A 17 25.61 26.43 3.17
N ALA A 18 26.65 26.56 4.00
CA ALA A 18 26.57 26.34 5.45
C ALA A 18 25.55 27.26 6.16
N GLY A 19 25.32 28.46 5.59
CA GLY A 19 24.32 29.41 6.08
C GLY A 19 22.86 28.97 5.87
N ARG A 20 22.61 27.89 5.12
CA ARG A 20 21.26 27.36 4.82
C ARG A 20 20.91 26.07 5.57
N GLY A 21 21.66 25.71 6.63
CA GLY A 21 21.37 24.52 7.45
C GLY A 21 21.82 23.19 6.87
N TYR A 22 22.73 23.21 5.89
CA TYR A 22 23.35 22.01 5.34
C TYR A 22 24.46 21.49 6.27
N VAL A 23 24.53 20.16 6.42
CA VAL A 23 25.57 19.46 7.20
C VAL A 23 26.43 18.62 6.26
N PHE A 24 27.66 18.29 6.67
CA PHE A 24 28.51 17.46 5.84
C PHE A 24 27.98 16.01 5.81
N THR A 25 27.99 15.39 4.64
CA THR A 25 27.65 13.96 4.52
C THR A 25 28.57 13.10 5.37
N VAL A 26 29.87 13.42 5.35
CA VAL A 26 30.89 12.79 6.19
C VAL A 26 31.52 13.88 7.07
N PRO A 27 31.55 13.72 8.40
CA PRO A 27 31.11 12.56 9.18
C PRO A 27 29.63 12.62 9.62
N ASP A 28 28.92 13.74 9.46
CA ASP A 28 27.70 14.00 10.25
C ASP A 28 26.52 13.09 9.87
N LEU A 29 26.25 12.87 8.58
CA LEU A 29 25.17 11.96 8.15
C LEU A 29 25.58 10.50 8.38
N VAL A 30 26.76 10.11 7.92
CA VAL A 30 27.25 8.72 8.02
C VAL A 30 27.32 8.24 9.47
N ALA A 31 27.75 9.09 10.41
CA ALA A 31 27.78 8.72 11.82
C ALA A 31 26.38 8.44 12.39
N ARG A 32 25.36 9.24 12.00
CA ARG A 32 23.97 9.04 12.43
C ARG A 32 23.37 7.75 11.83
N GLU A 33 23.61 7.51 10.55
CA GLU A 33 23.17 6.28 9.87
C GLU A 33 23.83 5.05 10.49
N PHE A 34 25.13 5.11 10.80
CA PHE A 34 25.86 4.03 11.45
C PHE A 34 25.26 3.69 12.83
N VAL A 35 24.96 4.70 13.65
CA VAL A 35 24.28 4.49 14.94
C VAL A 35 22.89 3.88 14.73
N ALA A 36 22.12 4.34 13.74
CA ALA A 36 20.80 3.78 13.44
C ALA A 36 20.88 2.30 13.01
N ILE A 37 21.88 1.94 12.19
CA ILE A 37 22.13 0.55 11.78
C ILE A 37 22.52 -0.31 12.98
N LEU A 38 23.42 0.17 13.84
CA LEU A 38 23.80 -0.57 15.04
C LEU A 38 22.60 -0.81 15.96
N LEU A 39 21.76 0.21 16.18
CA LEU A 39 20.53 0.07 16.97
C LEU A 39 19.55 -0.92 16.34
N ALA A 40 19.32 -0.84 15.03
CA ALA A 40 18.46 -1.77 14.32
C ALA A 40 18.99 -3.21 14.41
N LEU A 41 20.30 -3.40 14.26
CA LEU A 41 20.94 -4.71 14.38
C LEU A 41 20.80 -5.27 15.80
N ILE A 42 21.01 -4.46 16.83
CA ILE A 42 20.82 -4.86 18.22
C ILE A 42 19.37 -5.32 18.44
N VAL A 43 18.38 -4.55 17.98
CA VAL A 43 16.96 -4.92 18.10
C VAL A 43 16.67 -6.25 17.41
N LEU A 44 17.18 -6.45 16.18
CA LEU A 44 16.99 -7.69 15.44
C LEU A 44 17.71 -8.88 16.09
N CYS A 45 18.92 -8.69 16.62
CA CYS A 45 19.66 -9.73 17.33
C CYS A 45 18.95 -10.15 18.62
N VAL A 46 18.50 -9.18 19.43
CA VAL A 46 17.74 -9.48 20.65
C VAL A 46 16.46 -10.23 20.29
N TRP A 47 15.69 -9.73 19.31
CA TRP A 47 14.47 -10.41 18.86
C TRP A 47 14.74 -11.84 18.37
N SER A 48 15.84 -12.05 17.62
CA SER A 48 16.22 -13.36 17.11
C SER A 48 16.69 -14.34 18.19
N ILE A 49 17.16 -13.86 19.34
CA ILE A 49 17.59 -14.72 20.46
C ILE A 49 16.39 -15.11 21.31
N GLU A 50 15.44 -14.18 21.51
CA GLU A 50 14.28 -14.39 22.36
C GLU A 50 13.16 -15.19 21.70
N ILE A 51 13.07 -15.15 20.36
CA ILE A 51 11.96 -15.77 19.60
C ILE A 51 12.51 -16.69 18.52
N ASP A 52 12.34 -18.00 18.72
CA ASP A 52 12.64 -19.00 17.71
C ASP A 52 11.74 -18.84 16.48
N ALA A 53 12.32 -19.08 15.31
CA ALA A 53 11.55 -19.11 14.08
C ALA A 53 10.56 -20.28 14.12
N PRO A 54 9.26 -20.06 13.83
CA PRO A 54 8.27 -21.13 13.77
C PRO A 54 8.47 -21.97 12.51
N LEU A 55 9.49 -22.84 12.53
CA LEU A 55 9.79 -23.77 11.44
C LEU A 55 8.85 -24.99 11.54
N ARG A 56 8.28 -25.39 10.40
CA ARG A 56 7.38 -26.54 10.30
C ARG A 56 8.15 -27.81 9.97
N ALA A 57 7.47 -28.95 10.05
CA ALA A 57 7.97 -30.23 9.57
C ALA A 57 8.33 -30.19 8.07
N MET A 58 9.08 -31.19 7.61
CA MET A 58 9.40 -31.34 6.19
C MET A 58 8.11 -31.39 5.35
N ALA A 59 8.16 -30.77 4.17
CA ALA A 59 7.02 -30.69 3.29
C ALA A 59 6.53 -32.09 2.88
N ASP A 60 5.23 -32.34 3.04
CA ASP A 60 4.55 -33.56 2.61
C ASP A 60 3.55 -33.23 1.48
N PRO A 61 3.74 -33.76 0.25
CA PRO A 61 2.81 -33.55 -0.85
C PRO A 61 1.40 -34.10 -0.61
N ASN A 62 1.22 -35.04 0.32
CA ASN A 62 -0.08 -35.65 0.62
C ASN A 62 -0.88 -34.89 1.67
N TRP A 63 -0.30 -33.85 2.28
CA TRP A 63 -0.94 -33.07 3.34
C TRP A 63 -0.98 -31.59 2.98
N THR A 64 -2.19 -31.05 2.86
CA THR A 64 -2.40 -29.61 2.66
C THR A 64 -2.74 -28.97 4.00
N GLU A 65 -1.94 -27.99 4.40
CA GLU A 65 -2.20 -27.25 5.63
C GLU A 65 -3.50 -26.45 5.54
N ASN A 66 -4.23 -26.42 6.65
CA ASN A 66 -5.42 -25.61 6.80
C ASN A 66 -5.39 -24.82 8.12
N PRO A 67 -5.32 -23.48 8.10
CA PRO A 67 -5.19 -22.61 6.93
C PRO A 67 -3.74 -22.49 6.42
N ALA A 68 -3.54 -22.57 5.11
CA ALA A 68 -2.27 -22.21 4.49
C ALA A 68 -2.11 -20.67 4.46
N LYS A 69 -1.31 -20.12 5.38
CA LYS A 69 -0.99 -18.69 5.45
C LYS A 69 0.33 -18.37 4.74
N ALA A 70 0.32 -17.33 3.92
CA ALA A 70 1.53 -16.74 3.35
C ALA A 70 2.34 -16.00 4.43
N PRO A 71 3.62 -15.66 4.19
CA PRO A 71 4.37 -14.76 5.06
C PRO A 71 3.64 -13.42 5.24
N TRP A 72 3.74 -12.80 6.42
CA TRP A 72 2.96 -11.62 6.82
C TRP A 72 2.96 -10.46 5.81
N TYR A 73 4.07 -10.25 5.09
CA TYR A 73 4.18 -9.19 4.07
C TYR A 73 3.41 -9.51 2.77
N PHE A 74 3.00 -10.75 2.57
CA PHE A 74 2.11 -11.19 1.49
C PHE A 74 0.67 -11.47 1.96
N VAL A 75 0.41 -11.58 3.27
CA VAL A 75 -0.92 -11.90 3.80
C VAL A 75 -1.97 -10.88 3.36
N GLY A 76 -1.63 -9.58 3.26
CA GLY A 76 -2.56 -8.57 2.74
C GLY A 76 -2.99 -8.82 1.29
N LEU A 77 -2.07 -9.34 0.45
CA LEU A 77 -2.39 -9.75 -0.92
C LEU A 77 -3.21 -11.03 -0.93
N GLN A 78 -2.90 -11.99 -0.05
CA GLN A 78 -3.69 -13.21 0.10
C GLN A 78 -5.13 -12.89 0.52
N GLU A 79 -5.31 -11.94 1.43
CA GLU A 79 -6.63 -11.46 1.83
C GLU A 79 -7.37 -10.80 0.66
N LEU A 80 -6.67 -10.08 -0.21
CA LEU A 80 -7.26 -9.49 -1.41
C LEU A 80 -7.85 -10.55 -2.37
N LEU A 81 -7.30 -11.78 -2.40
CA LEU A 81 -7.79 -12.90 -3.23
C LEU A 81 -9.20 -13.37 -2.82
N VAL A 82 -9.67 -13.02 -1.63
CA VAL A 82 -11.06 -13.34 -1.21
C VAL A 82 -12.08 -12.48 -1.96
N TYR A 83 -11.68 -11.29 -2.40
CA TYR A 83 -12.57 -10.28 -2.98
C TYR A 83 -12.52 -10.23 -4.51
N PHE A 84 -11.45 -10.74 -5.10
CA PHE A 84 -11.16 -10.65 -6.52
C PHE A 84 -10.66 -11.98 -7.07
N ASP A 85 -10.88 -12.20 -8.37
CA ASP A 85 -10.28 -13.32 -9.07
C ASP A 85 -8.74 -13.27 -8.99
N PRO A 86 -8.04 -14.42 -8.97
CA PRO A 86 -6.61 -14.49 -8.68
C PRO A 86 -5.71 -13.60 -9.55
N TRP A 87 -6.05 -13.42 -10.82
CA TRP A 87 -5.26 -12.59 -11.72
C TRP A 87 -5.42 -11.08 -11.45
N ILE A 88 -6.60 -10.64 -11.00
CA ILE A 88 -6.84 -9.23 -10.65
C ILE A 88 -6.11 -8.89 -9.36
N ALA A 89 -6.31 -9.68 -8.31
CA ALA A 89 -5.68 -9.46 -7.02
C ALA A 89 -4.17 -9.73 -7.02
N GLY A 90 -3.71 -10.76 -7.73
CA GLY A 90 -2.30 -11.18 -7.73
C GLY A 90 -1.41 -10.41 -8.70
N VAL A 91 -1.95 -9.94 -9.83
CA VAL A 91 -1.13 -9.31 -10.90
C VAL A 91 -1.56 -7.88 -11.18
N VAL A 92 -2.84 -7.65 -11.48
CA VAL A 92 -3.32 -6.34 -11.94
C VAL A 92 -3.25 -5.29 -10.85
N VAL A 93 -3.80 -5.54 -9.66
CA VAL A 93 -3.83 -4.57 -8.57
C VAL A 93 -2.41 -4.22 -8.11
N PRO A 94 -1.50 -5.18 -7.82
CA PRO A 94 -0.11 -4.86 -7.49
C PRO A 94 0.61 -4.11 -8.62
N GLY A 95 0.38 -4.51 -9.88
CA GLY A 95 0.94 -3.84 -11.05
C GLY A 95 0.50 -2.37 -11.15
N ILE A 96 -0.79 -2.09 -10.95
CA ILE A 96 -1.34 -0.74 -10.93
C ILE A 96 -0.78 0.07 -9.76
N ILE A 97 -0.62 -0.52 -8.58
CA ILE A 97 -0.01 0.16 -7.43
C ILE A 97 1.43 0.57 -7.76
N MET A 98 2.24 -0.35 -8.29
CA MET A 98 3.64 -0.07 -8.65
C MET A 98 3.73 1.04 -9.71
N VAL A 99 3.01 0.90 -10.83
CA VAL A 99 3.00 1.92 -11.89
C VAL A 99 2.44 3.24 -11.36
N GLY A 100 1.39 3.20 -10.54
CA GLY A 100 0.80 4.36 -9.89
C GLY A 100 1.83 5.13 -9.06
N LEU A 101 2.62 4.44 -8.23
CA LEU A 101 3.69 5.03 -7.43
C LEU A 101 4.80 5.65 -8.29
N MET A 102 5.20 4.98 -9.38
CA MET A 102 6.20 5.52 -10.33
C MET A 102 5.71 6.79 -11.04
N VAL A 103 4.40 6.89 -11.27
CA VAL A 103 3.79 8.02 -11.98
C VAL A 103 3.59 9.26 -11.08
N ILE A 104 3.61 9.11 -9.74
CA ILE A 104 3.39 10.22 -8.78
C ILE A 104 4.20 11.48 -9.11
N PRO A 105 5.52 11.44 -9.38
CA PRO A 105 6.31 12.64 -9.66
C PRO A 105 5.86 13.40 -10.92
N TYR A 106 5.24 12.70 -11.88
CA TYR A 106 4.75 13.28 -13.13
C TYR A 106 3.34 13.88 -13.00
N ILE A 107 2.52 13.33 -12.10
CA ILE A 107 1.15 13.84 -11.86
C ILE A 107 1.12 14.94 -10.78
N ASP A 108 1.97 14.89 -9.76
CA ASP A 108 2.07 15.90 -8.70
C ASP A 108 3.28 16.85 -8.91
N THR A 109 3.06 17.92 -9.68
CA THR A 109 4.07 18.97 -9.91
C THR A 109 4.08 20.06 -8.84
N ASN A 110 3.40 19.89 -7.71
CA ASN A 110 3.37 20.92 -6.67
C ASN A 110 4.75 21.04 -5.99
N PRO A 111 5.48 22.17 -6.11
CA PRO A 111 6.81 22.29 -5.50
C PRO A 111 6.75 22.45 -3.97
N ARG A 112 5.56 22.68 -3.40
CA ARG A 112 5.39 22.89 -1.96
C ARG A 112 5.51 21.58 -1.19
N GLY A 113 6.15 21.64 -0.02
CA GLY A 113 6.32 20.50 0.89
C GLY A 113 7.28 19.41 0.40
N VAL A 114 8.10 19.68 -0.64
CA VAL A 114 9.13 18.73 -1.09
C VAL A 114 10.23 18.65 -0.03
N GLY A 115 10.58 17.44 0.41
CA GLY A 115 11.68 17.21 1.35
C GLY A 115 11.40 17.61 2.80
N VAL A 116 10.17 18.01 3.13
CA VAL A 116 9.75 18.37 4.49
C VAL A 116 8.52 17.55 4.87
N TYR A 117 8.52 16.98 6.06
CA TYR A 117 7.35 16.29 6.61
C TYR A 117 6.27 17.34 6.97
N ASN A 118 5.38 17.65 6.03
CA ASN A 118 4.27 18.57 6.25
C ASN A 118 2.95 18.08 5.64
N PHE A 119 1.94 17.89 6.48
CA PHE A 119 0.59 17.52 6.05
C PHE A 119 -0.18 18.70 5.42
N LYS A 120 0.13 19.94 5.82
CA LYS A 120 -0.66 21.13 5.43
C LYS A 120 -0.51 21.49 3.96
N ASP A 121 0.66 21.25 3.37
CA ASP A 121 0.99 21.68 2.00
C ASP A 121 0.45 20.73 0.92
N ARG A 122 0.21 19.46 1.28
CA ARG A 122 -0.21 18.39 0.36
C ARG A 122 -1.35 17.53 0.92
N LYS A 123 -2.33 18.16 1.57
CA LYS A 123 -3.45 17.47 2.25
C LYS A 123 -4.11 16.38 1.40
N PHE A 124 -4.41 16.66 0.13
CA PHE A 124 -5.04 15.68 -0.76
C PHE A 124 -4.14 14.46 -1.01
N ALA A 125 -2.92 14.68 -1.52
CA ALA A 125 -2.00 13.59 -1.86
C ALA A 125 -1.63 12.73 -0.64
N VAL A 126 -1.33 13.37 0.50
CA VAL A 126 -1.01 12.65 1.73
C VAL A 126 -2.22 11.89 2.26
N SER A 127 -3.42 12.48 2.25
CA SER A 127 -4.63 11.77 2.71
C SER A 127 -4.94 10.56 1.83
N MET A 128 -4.84 10.69 0.50
CA MET A 128 -5.10 9.56 -0.41
C MET A 128 -4.08 8.44 -0.22
N PHE A 129 -2.79 8.78 -0.09
CA PHE A 129 -1.75 7.81 0.20
C PHE A 129 -2.00 7.11 1.55
N MET A 130 -2.35 7.86 2.59
CA MET A 130 -2.64 7.30 3.91
C MET A 130 -3.88 6.40 3.90
N ILE A 131 -4.90 6.69 3.10
CA ILE A 131 -6.07 5.80 2.95
C ILE A 131 -5.63 4.46 2.35
N GLY A 132 -4.90 4.48 1.23
CA GLY A 132 -4.40 3.25 0.60
C GLY A 132 -3.46 2.46 1.51
N TYR A 133 -2.54 3.15 2.19
CA TYR A 133 -1.62 2.57 3.17
C TYR A 133 -2.38 1.92 4.33
N THR A 134 -3.32 2.62 4.94
CA THR A 134 -4.14 2.10 6.05
C THR A 134 -4.97 0.91 5.60
N MET A 135 -5.58 0.99 4.42
CA MET A 135 -6.34 -0.12 3.83
C MET A 135 -5.47 -1.37 3.67
N TRP A 136 -4.23 -1.24 3.19
CA TRP A 136 -3.32 -2.37 3.05
C TRP A 136 -2.98 -3.02 4.39
N PHE A 137 -2.71 -2.21 5.42
CA PHE A 137 -2.48 -2.72 6.79
C PHE A 137 -3.71 -3.39 7.38
N VAL A 138 -4.91 -2.87 7.13
CA VAL A 138 -6.17 -3.50 7.55
C VAL A 138 -6.31 -4.89 6.91
N LEU A 139 -5.99 -5.06 5.62
CA LEU A 139 -6.00 -6.37 4.97
C LEU A 139 -5.00 -7.35 5.61
N ILE A 140 -3.79 -6.89 5.94
CA ILE A 140 -2.80 -7.71 6.65
C ILE A 140 -3.35 -8.15 8.02
N VAL A 141 -3.91 -7.22 8.80
CA VAL A 141 -4.47 -7.53 10.13
C VAL A 141 -5.63 -8.53 10.00
N ILE A 142 -6.50 -8.38 9.00
CA ILE A 142 -7.60 -9.31 8.76
C ILE A 142 -7.06 -10.70 8.39
N GLY A 143 -6.15 -10.78 7.43
CA GLY A 143 -5.58 -12.06 7.00
C GLY A 143 -4.79 -12.76 8.09
N GLU A 144 -4.08 -12.02 8.94
CA GLU A 144 -3.25 -12.60 9.99
C GLU A 144 -4.10 -13.10 11.16
N PHE A 145 -5.00 -12.26 11.68
CA PHE A 145 -5.66 -12.49 12.97
C PHE A 145 -7.11 -12.98 12.85
N PHE A 146 -7.84 -12.58 11.80
CA PHE A 146 -9.27 -12.90 11.67
C PHE A 146 -9.55 -14.05 10.69
N ARG A 147 -8.56 -14.52 9.92
CA ARG A 147 -8.71 -15.70 9.05
C ARG A 147 -8.32 -16.99 9.78
N GLY A 148 -9.31 -17.86 9.90
CA GLY A 148 -9.20 -19.18 10.53
C GLY A 148 -9.28 -20.34 9.51
N PRO A 149 -9.76 -21.54 9.92
CA PRO A 149 -9.88 -22.69 9.04
C PRO A 149 -10.66 -22.40 7.75
N ASN A 150 -10.23 -23.01 6.65
CA ASN A 150 -10.71 -22.79 5.28
C ASN A 150 -10.69 -21.33 4.82
N TRP A 151 -9.84 -20.50 5.44
CA TRP A 151 -9.79 -19.06 5.20
C TRP A 151 -11.12 -18.34 5.50
N HIS A 152 -11.97 -18.89 6.37
CA HIS A 152 -13.16 -18.17 6.83
C HIS A 152 -12.79 -17.04 7.79
N PHE A 153 -13.63 -16.00 7.77
CA PHE A 153 -13.52 -14.88 8.70
C PHE A 153 -14.14 -15.26 10.05
N TYR A 154 -13.40 -15.07 11.15
CA TYR A 154 -13.85 -15.24 12.52
C TYR A 154 -13.68 -13.95 13.29
N TRP A 155 -14.68 -13.58 14.07
CA TRP A 155 -14.55 -12.46 15.00
C TRP A 155 -13.60 -12.84 16.16
N PRO A 156 -12.91 -11.88 16.79
CA PRO A 156 -11.99 -12.17 17.90
C PRO A 156 -12.65 -12.83 19.12
N TRP A 157 -13.99 -12.82 19.22
CA TRP A 157 -14.77 -13.51 20.25
C TRP A 157 -15.40 -14.83 19.77
N GLU A 158 -15.17 -15.24 18.52
CA GLU A 158 -15.69 -16.46 17.93
C GLU A 158 -14.62 -17.56 17.92
N SER A 159 -14.96 -18.78 18.36
CA SER A 159 -14.02 -19.89 18.35
C SER A 159 -13.79 -20.42 16.93
N TRP A 160 -12.55 -20.81 16.63
CA TRP A 160 -12.18 -21.44 15.35
C TRP A 160 -12.71 -22.87 15.18
N GLU A 161 -13.29 -23.44 16.23
CA GLU A 161 -13.97 -24.74 16.21
C GLU A 161 -15.37 -24.65 15.59
N THR A 162 -15.91 -23.44 15.43
CA THR A 162 -17.23 -23.24 14.84
C THR A 162 -17.15 -23.55 13.34
N GLU A 163 -17.70 -24.69 12.92
CA GLU A 163 -17.75 -25.07 11.52
C GLU A 163 -18.60 -24.09 10.71
N LYS A 164 -18.01 -23.51 9.67
CA LYS A 164 -18.69 -22.67 8.68
C LYS A 164 -18.84 -23.44 7.37
N LEU A 165 -19.91 -23.16 6.64
CA LEU A 165 -20.13 -23.75 5.33
C LEU A 165 -18.92 -23.49 4.43
N ALA A 166 -18.39 -24.55 3.83
CA ALA A 166 -17.17 -24.51 3.01
C ALA A 166 -17.30 -23.56 1.79
N GLU A 167 -18.52 -23.38 1.28
CA GLU A 167 -18.82 -22.45 0.20
C GLU A 167 -19.80 -21.38 0.67
N GLU A 168 -19.35 -20.12 0.67
CA GLU A 168 -20.20 -18.98 0.96
C GLU A 168 -21.17 -18.75 -0.22
N GLN A 169 -22.47 -18.66 0.06
CA GLN A 169 -23.46 -18.41 -0.99
C GLN A 169 -23.32 -16.99 -1.54
N LEU A 170 -22.94 -16.94 -2.81
CA LEU A 170 -22.45 -15.74 -3.46
C LEU A 170 -23.39 -15.31 -4.58
N VAL A 171 -23.82 -14.05 -4.56
CA VAL A 171 -24.78 -13.51 -5.52
C VAL A 171 -24.08 -12.65 -6.56
N ASN A 172 -24.49 -12.78 -7.82
CA ASN A 172 -24.03 -11.91 -8.90
C ASN A 172 -25.05 -10.81 -9.15
N ILE A 173 -24.56 -9.59 -9.36
CA ILE A 173 -25.42 -8.47 -9.77
C ILE A 173 -25.84 -8.72 -11.23
N PRO A 174 -27.12 -8.45 -11.60
CA PRO A 174 -27.54 -8.49 -13.00
C PRO A 174 -26.67 -7.58 -13.87
N ASN A 175 -26.15 -8.09 -14.98
CA ASN A 175 -25.15 -7.39 -15.80
C ASN A 175 -25.58 -5.98 -16.23
N THR A 176 -26.86 -5.78 -16.57
CA THR A 176 -27.40 -4.44 -16.94
C THR A 176 -27.22 -3.43 -15.81
N LEU A 177 -27.52 -3.83 -14.58
CA LEU A 177 -27.35 -3.01 -13.39
C LEU A 177 -25.85 -2.84 -13.06
N GLY A 178 -25.05 -3.88 -13.25
CA GLY A 178 -23.59 -3.84 -13.11
C GLY A 178 -22.93 -2.78 -14.01
N TYR A 179 -23.25 -2.79 -15.30
CA TYR A 179 -22.75 -1.78 -16.25
C TYR A 179 -23.23 -0.37 -15.89
N ALA A 180 -24.50 -0.21 -15.50
CA ALA A 180 -25.04 1.08 -15.08
C ALA A 180 -24.34 1.64 -13.84
N LEU A 181 -24.11 0.80 -12.82
CA LEU A 181 -23.39 1.18 -11.60
C LEU A 181 -21.92 1.53 -11.89
N MET A 182 -21.23 0.74 -12.72
CA MET A 182 -19.85 1.01 -13.11
C MET A 182 -19.74 2.31 -13.91
N GLY A 183 -20.63 2.53 -14.87
CA GLY A 183 -20.69 3.77 -15.65
C GLY A 183 -20.96 4.98 -14.76
N ALA A 184 -21.92 4.87 -13.83
CA ALA A 184 -22.21 5.91 -12.85
C ALA A 184 -21.00 6.19 -11.94
N TYR A 185 -20.31 5.15 -11.47
CA TYR A 185 -19.12 5.28 -10.63
C TYR A 185 -18.00 6.06 -11.34
N VAL A 186 -17.67 5.67 -12.57
CA VAL A 186 -16.66 6.36 -13.38
C VAL A 186 -17.09 7.80 -13.66
N ALA A 187 -18.32 8.02 -14.13
CA ALA A 187 -18.84 9.36 -14.43
C ALA A 187 -18.80 10.27 -13.19
N LEU A 188 -19.23 9.77 -12.03
CA LEU A 188 -19.18 10.52 -10.77
C LEU A 188 -17.76 10.86 -10.35
N GLY A 189 -16.79 9.95 -10.56
CA GLY A 189 -15.37 10.23 -10.35
C GLY A 189 -14.90 11.43 -11.16
N PHE A 190 -15.13 11.39 -12.48
CA PHE A 190 -14.73 12.47 -13.39
C PHE A 190 -15.46 13.79 -13.13
N ILE A 191 -16.68 13.77 -12.59
CA ILE A 191 -17.49 14.97 -12.31
C ILE A 191 -17.17 15.56 -10.93
N ARG A 192 -16.96 14.75 -9.89
CA ARG A 192 -16.80 15.24 -8.50
C ARG A 192 -15.36 15.50 -8.07
N LEU A 193 -14.38 14.79 -8.60
CA LEU A 193 -12.97 15.04 -8.25
C LEU A 193 -12.45 16.45 -8.60
N PRO A 194 -12.89 17.14 -9.67
CA PRO A 194 -12.53 18.54 -9.93
C PRO A 194 -12.90 19.49 -8.78
N ALA A 195 -13.97 19.19 -8.05
CA ALA A 195 -14.40 20.00 -6.91
C ALA A 195 -13.48 19.82 -5.69
N PHE A 196 -12.94 18.61 -5.51
CA PHE A 196 -11.99 18.29 -4.41
C PHE A 196 -10.56 18.74 -4.73
N ILE A 197 -10.12 18.55 -5.97
CA ILE A 197 -8.84 19.01 -6.45
C ILE A 197 -9.03 20.47 -6.89
N ARG A 198 -9.03 21.39 -5.91
CA ARG A 198 -9.18 22.86 -6.09
C ARG A 198 -8.17 23.39 -7.12
N GLN A 199 -8.49 23.27 -8.40
CA GLN A 199 -7.54 23.51 -9.49
C GLN A 199 -7.65 24.97 -9.91
N GLY A 200 -6.64 25.76 -9.60
CA GLY A 200 -6.29 26.95 -10.38
C GLY A 200 -5.35 26.62 -11.55
N ARG A 201 -5.24 25.33 -11.90
CA ARG A 201 -4.14 24.74 -12.69
C ARG A 201 -4.56 24.26 -14.09
N HIS A 202 -5.81 24.52 -14.49
CA HIS A 202 -6.37 24.10 -15.78
C HIS A 202 -5.63 24.67 -17.01
N ARG A 203 -4.79 25.69 -16.80
CA ARG A 203 -4.03 26.38 -17.86
C ARG A 203 -2.65 25.77 -18.12
N GLU A 204 -2.21 24.78 -17.33
CA GLU A 204 -0.94 24.10 -17.57
C GLU A 204 -1.05 23.09 -18.74
N PRO A 205 -0.05 23.01 -19.64
CA PRO A 205 -0.03 21.99 -20.69
C PRO A 205 0.02 20.57 -20.09
N GLY A 206 -0.69 19.62 -20.70
CA GLY A 206 -0.76 18.24 -20.22
C GLY A 206 -1.64 18.03 -18.98
N PHE A 207 -2.35 19.07 -18.53
CA PHE A 207 -3.28 18.99 -17.40
C PHE A 207 -4.31 17.87 -17.54
N LEU A 208 -4.89 17.70 -18.73
CA LEU A 208 -5.91 16.67 -18.98
C LEU A 208 -5.41 15.26 -18.71
N ILE A 209 -4.19 14.94 -19.16
CA ILE A 209 -3.58 13.62 -18.96
C ILE A 209 -3.32 13.40 -17.46
N ARG A 210 -2.70 14.38 -16.80
CA ARG A 210 -2.40 14.29 -15.36
C ARG A 210 -3.67 14.15 -14.52
N TYR A 211 -4.71 14.90 -14.88
CA TYR A 211 -6.02 14.83 -14.27
C TYR A 211 -6.66 13.45 -14.48
N ALA A 212 -6.74 12.97 -15.73
CA ALA A 212 -7.31 11.67 -16.05
C ALA A 212 -6.58 10.54 -15.32
N THR A 213 -5.25 10.55 -15.28
CA THR A 213 -4.46 9.57 -14.54
C THR A 213 -4.72 9.63 -13.04
N THR A 214 -4.81 10.82 -12.46
CA THR A 214 -5.11 10.98 -11.02
C THR A 214 -6.50 10.44 -10.69
N VAL A 215 -7.51 10.77 -11.51
CA VAL A 215 -8.88 10.27 -11.36
C VAL A 215 -8.94 8.76 -11.53
N MET A 216 -8.24 8.21 -12.52
CA MET A 216 -8.16 6.77 -12.76
C MET A 216 -7.57 6.05 -11.55
N LEU A 217 -6.41 6.49 -11.04
CA LEU A 217 -5.78 5.88 -9.86
C LEU A 217 -6.68 5.99 -8.62
N PHE A 218 -7.34 7.12 -8.42
CA PHE A 218 -8.31 7.31 -7.35
C PHE A 218 -9.48 6.32 -7.48
N LEU A 219 -10.08 6.20 -8.67
CA LEU A 219 -11.21 5.32 -8.91
C LEU A 219 -10.83 3.85 -8.75
N LEU A 220 -9.61 3.46 -9.11
CA LEU A 220 -9.12 2.10 -8.90
C LEU A 220 -8.93 1.81 -7.41
N MET A 221 -8.31 2.72 -6.65
CA MET A 221 -8.13 2.56 -5.20
C MET A 221 -9.46 2.43 -4.46
N PHE A 222 -10.40 3.35 -4.69
CA PHE A 222 -11.72 3.28 -4.07
C PHE A 222 -12.56 2.13 -4.62
N GLY A 223 -12.34 1.70 -5.86
CA GLY A 223 -13.00 0.55 -6.45
C GLY A 223 -12.67 -0.73 -5.69
N VAL A 224 -11.41 -0.89 -5.25
CA VAL A 224 -11.00 -2.00 -4.38
C VAL A 224 -11.74 -1.97 -3.05
N ILE A 225 -11.80 -0.82 -2.39
CA ILE A 225 -12.51 -0.66 -1.10
C ILE A 225 -14.01 -0.95 -1.25
N ILE A 226 -14.64 -0.37 -2.28
CA ILE A 226 -16.07 -0.57 -2.56
C ILE A 226 -16.34 -2.05 -2.82
N LYS A 227 -15.48 -2.73 -3.60
CA LYS A 227 -15.64 -4.15 -3.88
C LYS A 227 -15.55 -5.00 -2.62
N ILE A 228 -14.60 -4.70 -1.72
CA ILE A 228 -14.48 -5.36 -0.42
C ILE A 228 -15.77 -5.17 0.39
N VAL A 229 -16.29 -3.95 0.48
CA VAL A 229 -17.54 -3.65 1.20
C VAL A 229 -18.73 -4.40 0.58
N LEU A 230 -18.85 -4.42 -0.75
CA LEU A 230 -19.91 -5.18 -1.44
C LEU A 230 -19.83 -6.68 -1.16
N ARG A 231 -18.60 -7.23 -1.09
CA ARG A 231 -18.36 -8.63 -0.79
C ARG A 231 -18.76 -8.98 0.65
N LEU A 232 -18.41 -8.14 1.62
CA LEU A 232 -18.64 -8.36 3.05
C LEU A 232 -20.11 -8.16 3.47
N PHE A 233 -20.77 -7.10 3.00
CA PHE A 233 -22.12 -6.78 3.47
C PHE A 233 -23.23 -7.36 2.58
N PHE A 234 -22.98 -7.46 1.27
CA PHE A 234 -24.01 -7.84 0.29
C PHE A 234 -23.72 -9.18 -0.39
N HIS A 235 -22.65 -9.87 -0.01
CA HIS A 235 -22.27 -11.18 -0.55
C HIS A 235 -22.18 -11.17 -2.10
N VAL A 236 -21.74 -10.04 -2.67
CA VAL A 236 -21.63 -9.87 -4.12
C VAL A 236 -20.33 -10.48 -4.63
N LYS A 237 -20.41 -11.51 -5.47
CA LYS A 237 -19.22 -12.10 -6.12
C LYS A 237 -18.77 -11.31 -7.32
N TYR A 238 -19.68 -11.00 -8.24
CA TYR A 238 -19.39 -10.21 -9.44
C TYR A 238 -20.41 -9.08 -9.59
N ILE A 239 -19.89 -7.88 -9.89
CA ILE A 239 -20.63 -6.70 -10.36
C ILE A 239 -20.98 -6.90 -11.84
N ILE A 240 -20.03 -7.41 -12.64
CA ILE A 240 -20.23 -7.74 -14.06
C ILE A 240 -19.68 -9.14 -14.28
N ALA A 241 -20.50 -10.05 -14.79
CA ALA A 241 -20.10 -11.42 -15.10
C ALA A 241 -20.28 -11.69 -16.60
N THR A 242 -19.17 -11.87 -17.32
CA THR A 242 -19.17 -12.30 -18.72
C THR A 242 -18.33 -13.57 -18.89
N PRO A 243 -18.49 -14.33 -19.98
CA PRO A 243 -17.72 -15.56 -20.21
C PRO A 243 -16.19 -15.36 -20.21
N TYR A 244 -15.73 -14.15 -20.50
CA TYR A 244 -14.30 -13.82 -20.63
C TYR A 244 -13.77 -12.97 -19.47
N PHE A 245 -14.66 -12.24 -18.78
CA PHE A 245 -14.27 -11.26 -17.78
C PHE A 245 -15.32 -11.15 -16.69
N SER A 246 -14.89 -11.28 -15.45
CA SER A 246 -15.74 -11.14 -14.27
C SER A 246 -15.06 -10.22 -13.26
N ILE A 247 -15.82 -9.25 -12.73
CA ILE A 247 -15.36 -8.28 -11.73
C ILE A 247 -16.46 -7.92 -10.77
#